data_AF-A0A937B6B6-F1
#
_entry.id   AF-A0A937B6B6-F1
#
_cell.length_a   1.000
_cell.length_b   1.000
_cell.length_c   1.000
_cell.angle_alpha   90.00
_cell.angle_beta   90.00
_cell.angle_gamma   90.00
#
_symmetry.space_group_name_H-M   'P 1'
#
loop_
_entity.id
_entity.type
_entity.pdbx_description
1 polymer ?
#
loop_
_entity_poly.entity_id
_entity_poly.type
_entity_poly.pdbx_seq_one_letter_code
_entity_poly.pdbx_strand_id
1 'polypeptide(L)'
;MKKILYILFIANIIQILSCKDGQEDAEPNQDLTSIPYNPLTYQITYPSAFPQPSIPSDNPITNDGILLGRHLFFDPILSSDSSMSCASCHHPEKNFTDGVATSKGVLGQFGTRSSMSIMNSVYTYSGFFGTVEPLHLKIKQNFPLKIQ
;
A
#
# COMPACT_ATOMS: atom_id res chain seq x y z
N MET A 1 -7.01 26.58 -49.74
CA MET A 1 -7.90 26.07 -48.67
C MET A 1 -7.95 24.54 -48.61
N LYS A 2 -8.28 23.82 -49.70
CA LYS A 2 -8.33 22.34 -49.71
C LYS A 2 -7.00 21.65 -49.30
N LYS A 3 -5.85 22.20 -49.70
CA LYS A 3 -4.52 21.67 -49.30
C LYS A 3 -4.23 21.82 -47.80
N ILE A 4 -4.68 22.92 -47.19
CA ILE A 4 -4.55 23.18 -45.74
C ILE A 4 -5.46 22.23 -44.96
N LEU A 5 -6.68 22.01 -45.43
CA LEU A 5 -7.60 21.04 -44.84
C LEU A 5 -7.05 19.60 -44.91
N TYR A 6 -6.38 19.25 -46.02
CA TYR A 6 -5.75 17.94 -46.19
C TYR A 6 -4.55 17.73 -45.25
N ILE A 7 -3.73 18.77 -45.05
CA ILE A 7 -2.60 18.73 -44.09
C ILE A 7 -3.10 18.57 -42.65
N LEU A 8 -4.16 19.29 -42.27
CA LEU A 8 -4.75 19.17 -40.93
C LEU A 8 -5.35 17.78 -40.69
N PHE A 9 -5.97 17.18 -41.72
CA PHE A 9 -6.52 15.83 -41.63
C PHE A 9 -5.42 14.77 -41.47
N ILE A 10 -4.32 14.87 -42.23
CA ILE A 10 -3.17 13.96 -42.10
C ILE A 10 -2.49 14.12 -40.74
N ALA A 11 -2.32 15.35 -40.24
CA ALA A 11 -1.71 15.60 -38.93
C ALA A 11 -2.54 14.99 -37.79
N ASN A 12 -3.87 15.01 -37.90
CA ASN A 12 -4.76 14.39 -36.91
C ASN A 12 -4.70 12.86 -36.97
N ILE A 13 -4.63 12.27 -38.17
CA ILE A 13 -4.44 10.82 -38.35
C ILE A 13 -3.11 10.33 -37.77
N ILE A 14 -2.04 11.10 -37.91
CA ILE A 14 -0.71 10.76 -37.36
C ILE A 14 -0.75 10.73 -35.82
N GLN A 15 -1.54 11.61 -35.18
CA GLN A 15 -1.72 11.60 -33.74
C GLN A 15 -2.46 10.34 -33.24
N ILE A 16 -3.40 9.82 -34.03
CA ILE A 16 -4.16 8.61 -33.66
C ILE A 16 -3.33 7.34 -33.88
N LEU A 17 -2.44 7.33 -34.88
CA LEU A 17 -1.57 6.18 -35.20
C LEU A 17 -0.31 6.09 -34.33
N SER A 18 -0.05 7.07 -33.46
CA SER A 18 1.11 7.06 -32.54
C SER A 18 0.83 6.32 -31.22
N CYS A 19 -0.38 5.78 -31.02
CA CYS A 19 -0.62 4.76 -30.00
C CYS A 19 -0.10 3.43 -30.53
N LYS A 20 1.19 3.17 -30.30
CA LYS A 20 1.70 1.81 -30.29
C LYS A 20 1.39 1.28 -28.90
N ASP A 21 0.42 0.40 -28.78
CA ASP A 21 0.13 -0.30 -27.52
C ASP A 21 1.39 -1.07 -27.14
N GLY A 22 2.14 -0.52 -26.19
CA GLY A 22 3.26 -1.19 -25.53
C GLY A 22 2.67 -2.21 -24.57
N GLN A 23 2.07 -3.25 -25.11
CA GLN A 23 1.63 -4.39 -24.34
C GLN A 23 2.88 -5.22 -24.08
N GLU A 24 3.62 -4.85 -23.02
CA GLU A 24 4.39 -5.84 -22.27
C GLU A 24 3.35 -6.75 -21.61
N ASP A 25 3.03 -7.80 -22.33
CA ASP A 25 2.33 -8.97 -21.86
C ASP A 25 3.07 -9.51 -20.63
N ALA A 26 2.58 -9.14 -19.45
CA ALA A 26 2.93 -9.80 -18.20
C ALA A 26 2.52 -11.26 -18.31
N GLU A 27 3.47 -12.10 -18.72
CA GLU A 27 3.35 -13.56 -18.75
C GLU A 27 2.78 -14.05 -17.40
N PRO A 28 1.63 -14.76 -17.37
CA PRO A 28 0.86 -15.01 -16.15
C PRO A 28 1.55 -15.91 -15.10
N ASN A 29 2.80 -16.33 -15.36
CA ASN A 29 3.58 -17.23 -14.51
C ASN A 29 5.09 -16.93 -14.60
N GLN A 30 5.48 -15.65 -14.63
CA GLN A 30 6.89 -15.28 -14.49
C GLN A 30 7.41 -15.74 -13.13
N ASP A 31 8.46 -16.56 -13.14
CA ASP A 31 9.14 -17.01 -11.94
C ASP A 31 9.91 -15.83 -11.30
N LEU A 32 9.25 -15.19 -10.34
CA LEU A 32 9.78 -14.04 -9.60
C LEU A 32 10.91 -14.43 -8.63
N THR A 33 11.23 -15.72 -8.47
CA THR A 33 12.33 -16.15 -7.59
C THR A 33 13.71 -15.76 -8.12
N SER A 34 13.80 -15.42 -9.40
CA SER A 34 15.03 -14.98 -10.06
C SER A 34 15.35 -13.48 -9.85
N ILE A 35 14.42 -12.69 -9.32
CA ILE A 35 14.65 -11.26 -9.08
C ILE A 35 15.58 -11.10 -7.86
N PRO A 36 16.76 -10.49 -8.04
CA PRO A 36 17.68 -10.29 -6.92
C PRO A 36 17.07 -9.32 -5.90
N TYR A 37 16.97 -9.75 -4.65
CA TYR A 37 16.58 -8.89 -3.54
C TYR A 37 17.73 -7.94 -3.19
N ASN A 38 17.61 -6.67 -3.57
CA ASN A 38 18.61 -5.63 -3.28
C ASN A 38 17.95 -4.27 -2.97
N PRO A 39 17.20 -4.15 -1.86
CA PRO A 39 16.50 -2.92 -1.55
C PRO A 39 17.45 -1.85 -0.99
N LEU A 40 17.15 -0.58 -1.28
CA LEU A 40 17.93 0.55 -0.77
C LEU A 40 17.58 0.82 0.70
N THR A 41 18.58 0.76 1.59
CA THR A 41 18.40 1.07 3.01
C THR A 41 17.92 2.52 3.22
N TYR A 42 16.98 2.71 4.14
CA TYR A 42 16.50 4.04 4.53
C TYR A 42 16.90 4.36 5.97
N GLN A 43 17.49 5.54 6.17
CA GLN A 43 17.92 6.00 7.50
C GLN A 43 16.88 6.97 8.06
N ILE A 44 16.21 6.57 9.14
CA ILE A 44 15.25 7.41 9.86
C ILE A 44 15.98 8.22 10.92
N THR A 45 15.84 9.55 10.86
CA THR A 45 16.24 10.43 11.95
C THR A 45 15.07 10.61 12.92
N TYR A 46 15.19 10.01 14.10
CA TYR A 46 14.20 10.20 15.16
C TYR A 46 14.52 11.47 15.97
N PRO A 47 13.52 12.28 16.35
CA PRO A 47 13.74 13.38 17.28
C PRO A 47 14.28 12.86 18.62
N SER A 48 15.22 13.58 19.22
CA SER A 48 15.86 13.19 20.49
C SER A 48 14.90 13.06 21.67
N ALA A 49 13.72 13.69 21.59
CA ALA A 49 12.68 13.61 22.61
C ALA A 49 11.84 12.32 22.56
N PHE A 50 12.01 11.47 21.54
CA PHE A 50 11.28 10.21 21.39
C PHE A 50 12.17 9.00 21.73
N PRO A 51 11.61 7.95 22.34
CA PRO A 51 12.34 6.70 22.51
C PRO A 51 12.68 6.11 21.13
N GLN A 52 13.83 5.44 21.00
CA GLN A 52 14.12 4.75 19.76
C GLN A 52 13.27 3.47 19.66
N PRO A 53 12.52 3.28 18.57
CA PRO A 53 11.76 2.06 18.37
C PRO A 53 12.70 0.87 18.08
N SER A 54 12.30 -0.32 18.51
CA SER A 54 13.04 -1.55 18.20
C SER A 54 12.70 -1.99 16.77
N ILE A 55 13.66 -1.86 15.85
CA ILE A 55 13.50 -2.34 14.47
C ILE A 55 13.97 -3.80 14.39
N PRO A 56 13.12 -4.74 13.94
CA PRO A 56 13.50 -6.13 13.77
C PRO A 56 14.61 -6.31 12.72
N SER A 57 15.59 -7.17 12.99
CA SER A 57 16.72 -7.41 12.08
C SER A 57 16.33 -8.11 10.79
N ASP A 58 15.22 -8.85 10.80
CA ASP A 58 14.63 -9.55 9.66
C ASP A 58 13.71 -8.67 8.80
N ASN A 59 13.42 -7.44 9.24
CA ASN A 59 12.66 -6.45 8.49
C ASN A 59 13.31 -5.06 8.59
N PRO A 60 14.50 -4.86 7.98
CA PRO A 60 15.16 -3.57 7.96
C PRO A 60 14.35 -2.56 7.16
N ILE A 61 14.39 -1.29 7.58
CA ILE A 61 13.68 -0.22 6.88
C ILE A 61 14.41 0.13 5.58
N THR A 62 13.71 0.01 4.47
CA THR A 62 14.23 0.29 3.13
C THR A 62 13.29 1.22 2.38
N ASN A 63 13.81 1.96 1.40
CA ASN A 63 13.01 2.83 0.52
C ASN A 63 11.94 2.01 -0.20
N ASP A 64 12.33 0.87 -0.76
CA ASP A 64 11.43 0.00 -1.51
C ASP A 64 10.36 -0.62 -0.61
N GLY A 65 10.71 -1.01 0.62
CA GLY A 65 9.75 -1.48 1.62
C GLY A 65 8.74 -0.41 2.03
N ILE A 66 9.18 0.84 2.21
CA ILE A 66 8.29 1.98 2.50
C ILE A 66 7.32 2.22 1.34
N LEU A 67 7.82 2.22 0.09
CA LEU A 67 7.00 2.44 -1.09
C LEU A 67 5.99 1.32 -1.31
N LEU A 68 6.43 0.06 -1.18
CA LEU A 68 5.56 -1.11 -1.26
C LEU A 68 4.48 -1.08 -0.18
N GLY A 69 4.88 -0.84 1.07
CA GLY A 69 3.94 -0.73 2.19
C GLY A 69 2.92 0.39 1.98
N ARG A 70 3.37 1.56 1.48
CA ARG A 70 2.48 2.65 1.10
C ARG A 70 1.51 2.23 0.00
N HIS A 71 1.98 1.55 -1.04
CA HIS A 71 1.12 1.08 -2.13
C HIS A 71 0.03 0.15 -1.60
N LEU A 72 0.42 -0.90 -0.87
CA LEU A 72 -0.48 -1.89 -0.28
C LEU A 72 -1.48 -1.27 0.73
N PHE A 73 -1.10 -0.19 1.42
CA PHE A 73 -2.00 0.49 2.36
C PHE A 73 -3.23 1.09 1.66
N PHE A 74 -3.07 1.56 0.42
CA PHE A 74 -4.15 2.16 -0.37
C PHE A 74 -4.79 1.17 -1.35
N ASP A 75 -4.14 0.06 -1.64
CA ASP A 75 -4.61 -0.97 -2.56
C ASP A 75 -5.68 -1.87 -1.90
N PRO A 76 -6.88 -2.01 -2.50
CA PRO A 76 -7.90 -2.88 -1.94
C PRO A 76 -7.64 -4.38 -2.16
N ILE A 77 -6.62 -4.77 -2.93
CA ILE A 77 -6.31 -6.16 -3.29
C ILE A 77 -6.15 -7.11 -2.08
N LEU A 78 -5.84 -6.56 -0.90
CA LEU A 78 -5.68 -7.33 0.33
C LEU A 78 -7.02 -7.65 1.04
N SER A 79 -8.13 -7.05 0.63
CA SER A 79 -9.46 -7.44 1.10
C SER A 79 -9.99 -8.66 0.35
N SER A 80 -10.85 -9.45 1.00
CA SER A 80 -11.34 -10.71 0.46
C SER A 80 -12.11 -10.59 -0.87
N ASP A 81 -12.63 -9.41 -1.18
CA ASP A 81 -13.38 -9.12 -2.40
C ASP A 81 -12.78 -7.94 -3.20
N SER A 82 -11.57 -7.52 -2.86
CA SER A 82 -10.87 -6.39 -3.47
C SER A 82 -11.65 -5.06 -3.45
N SER A 83 -12.56 -4.87 -2.48
CA SER A 83 -13.37 -3.65 -2.36
C SER A 83 -12.87 -2.63 -1.33
N MET A 84 -12.02 -3.05 -0.38
CA MET A 84 -11.56 -2.20 0.73
C MET A 84 -10.04 -2.30 0.91
N SER A 85 -9.39 -1.17 1.20
CA SER A 85 -7.98 -1.12 1.59
C SER A 85 -7.83 -0.72 3.05
N CYS A 86 -6.60 -0.71 3.57
CA CYS A 86 -6.35 -0.20 4.92
C CYS A 86 -6.81 1.27 5.05
N ALA A 87 -6.60 2.06 3.99
CA ALA A 87 -7.00 3.45 3.91
C ALA A 87 -8.53 3.67 3.95
N SER A 88 -9.35 2.65 3.68
CA SER A 88 -10.82 2.76 3.77
C SER A 88 -11.33 2.98 5.20
N CYS A 89 -10.54 2.61 6.22
CA CYS A 89 -10.86 2.85 7.63
C CYS A 89 -9.82 3.75 8.33
N HIS A 90 -8.62 3.90 7.77
CA HIS A 90 -7.52 4.67 8.33
C HIS A 90 -7.14 5.85 7.44
N HIS A 91 -8.02 6.85 7.35
CA HIS A 91 -7.86 7.94 6.40
C HIS A 91 -6.78 8.95 6.84
N PRO A 92 -5.77 9.26 6.00
CA PRO A 92 -4.71 10.20 6.35
C PRO A 92 -5.23 11.58 6.79
N GLU A 93 -6.27 12.10 6.15
CA GLU A 93 -6.88 13.41 6.46
C GLU A 93 -7.64 13.44 7.80
N LYS A 94 -7.92 12.27 8.38
CA LYS A 94 -8.54 12.11 9.70
C LYS A 94 -7.56 11.52 10.71
N ASN A 95 -6.27 11.82 10.58
CA ASN A 95 -5.20 11.27 11.42
C ASN A 95 -5.23 9.74 11.45
N PHE A 96 -5.46 9.11 10.31
CA PHE A 96 -5.56 7.67 10.13
C PHE A 96 -6.70 6.99 10.92
N THR A 97 -7.84 7.67 11.01
CA THR A 97 -9.11 7.14 11.54
C THR A 97 -10.24 7.25 10.49
N ASP A 98 -11.43 6.74 10.77
CA ASP A 98 -12.61 6.90 9.90
C ASP A 98 -13.58 8.00 10.36
N GLY A 99 -13.44 8.46 11.60
CA GLY A 99 -14.28 9.49 12.19
C GLY A 99 -15.70 9.00 12.52
N VAL A 100 -15.91 7.68 12.64
CA VAL A 100 -17.19 7.09 13.04
C VAL A 100 -17.03 6.22 14.28
N ALA A 101 -18.15 5.96 14.96
CA ALA A 101 -18.16 5.16 16.19
C ALA A 101 -17.69 3.71 15.95
N THR A 102 -18.09 3.13 14.81
CA THR A 102 -17.66 1.80 14.35
C THR A 102 -17.57 1.79 12.84
N SER A 103 -16.58 1.07 12.31
CA SER A 103 -16.32 0.98 10.87
C SER A 103 -17.24 -0.05 10.20
N LYS A 104 -17.64 0.21 8.96
CA LYS A 104 -18.31 -0.75 8.09
C LYS A 104 -17.24 -1.62 7.41
N GLY A 105 -17.29 -2.93 7.59
CA GLY A 105 -16.35 -3.88 6.97
C GLY A 105 -16.77 -4.32 5.57
N VAL A 106 -15.97 -5.22 4.98
CA VAL A 106 -16.10 -5.73 3.60
C VAL A 106 -17.51 -6.26 3.29
N LEU A 107 -18.11 -7.02 4.21
CA LEU A 107 -19.47 -7.57 4.05
C LEU A 107 -20.58 -6.56 4.38
N GLY A 108 -20.24 -5.28 4.51
CA GLY A 108 -21.15 -4.21 4.88
C GLY A 108 -21.65 -4.22 6.32
N GLN A 109 -21.11 -5.10 7.16
CA GLN A 109 -21.43 -5.20 8.58
C GLN A 109 -20.59 -4.22 9.40
N PHE A 110 -21.17 -3.64 10.45
CA PHE A 110 -20.43 -2.77 11.36
C PHE A 110 -19.61 -3.60 12.36
N GLY A 111 -18.39 -3.16 12.62
CA GLY A 111 -17.55 -3.73 13.67
C GLY A 111 -18.04 -3.39 15.08
N THR A 112 -17.34 -3.89 16.09
CA THR A 112 -17.65 -3.64 17.51
C THR A 112 -16.83 -2.51 18.13
N ARG A 113 -15.90 -1.93 17.37
CA ARG A 113 -14.94 -0.92 17.83
C ARG A 113 -14.72 0.14 16.73
N SER A 114 -14.29 1.33 17.15
CA SER A 114 -13.89 2.41 16.25
C SER A 114 -12.53 2.10 15.61
N SER A 115 -12.27 2.59 14.39
CA SER A 115 -10.96 2.54 13.76
C SER A 115 -9.97 3.43 14.51
N MET A 116 -9.06 2.82 15.29
CA MET A 116 -8.01 3.56 15.99
C MET A 116 -7.02 4.21 15.02
N SER A 117 -6.45 5.35 15.41
CA SER A 117 -5.34 5.91 14.65
C SER A 117 -4.15 4.95 14.65
N ILE A 118 -3.56 4.72 13.48
CA ILE A 118 -2.29 3.99 13.35
C ILE A 118 -1.06 4.91 13.41
N MET A 119 -1.29 6.22 13.56
CA MET A 119 -0.21 7.19 13.75
C MET A 119 0.58 6.81 15.01
N ASN A 120 1.91 6.82 14.91
CA ASN A 120 2.81 6.49 16.02
C ASN A 120 2.64 5.07 16.61
N SER A 121 1.99 4.15 15.88
CA SER A 121 1.78 2.76 16.30
C SER A 121 3.07 2.00 16.63
N VAL A 122 4.21 2.42 16.06
CA VAL A 122 5.55 1.90 16.37
C VAL A 122 5.94 2.05 17.85
N TYR A 123 5.30 2.96 18.60
CA TYR A 123 5.57 3.15 20.03
C TYR A 123 4.57 2.41 20.94
N THR A 124 3.68 1.61 20.36
CA THR A 124 2.61 0.94 21.10
C THR A 124 3.06 -0.46 21.54
N TYR A 125 3.20 -0.65 22.86
CA TYR A 125 3.69 -1.90 23.47
C TYR A 125 2.62 -2.93 23.81
N SER A 126 1.35 -2.51 23.91
CA SER A 126 0.18 -3.39 24.00
C SER A 126 -0.59 -3.18 22.72
N GLY A 127 -0.74 -4.19 21.85
CA GLY A 127 -1.36 -3.97 20.55
C GLY A 127 -2.77 -3.36 20.65
N PHE A 128 -3.32 -2.92 19.51
CA PHE A 128 -4.65 -2.29 19.43
C PHE A 128 -5.71 -2.99 20.30
N PHE A 129 -6.42 -2.20 21.10
CA PHE A 129 -7.48 -2.63 22.03
C PHE A 129 -7.08 -3.60 23.15
N GLY A 130 -5.78 -3.80 23.42
CA GLY A 130 -5.31 -4.67 24.50
C GLY A 130 -5.47 -6.17 24.23
N THR A 131 -5.90 -6.56 23.03
CA THR A 131 -6.16 -7.95 22.65
C THR A 131 -5.27 -8.45 21.51
N VAL A 132 -4.60 -7.57 20.78
CA VAL A 132 -3.65 -7.99 19.74
C VAL A 132 -2.23 -7.93 20.29
N GLU A 133 -1.45 -8.96 19.96
CA GLU A 133 -0.03 -9.01 20.28
C GLU A 133 0.68 -7.78 19.68
N PRO A 134 1.70 -7.21 20.36
CA PRO A 134 2.37 -6.00 19.89
C PRO A 134 2.92 -6.18 18.49
N LEU A 135 2.91 -5.11 17.68
CA LEU A 135 3.31 -5.16 16.26
C LEU A 135 4.72 -5.75 16.06
N HIS A 136 5.64 -5.51 17.01
CA HIS A 136 7.00 -6.04 17.03
C HIS A 136 7.07 -7.58 17.22
N LEU A 137 6.05 -8.20 17.83
CA LEU A 137 5.94 -9.65 17.95
C LEU A 137 5.34 -10.29 16.70
N LYS A 138 4.45 -9.59 15.99
CA LYS A 138 3.86 -10.10 14.73
C LYS A 138 4.82 -10.09 13.55
N ILE A 139 5.82 -9.20 13.50
CA ILE A 139 6.86 -9.27 12.46
C ILE A 139 7.61 -10.63 12.52
N LYS A 140 7.70 -11.26 13.70
CA LYS A 140 8.27 -12.61 13.85
C LYS A 140 7.35 -13.75 13.43
N GLN A 141 6.03 -13.52 13.40
CA GLN A 141 5.09 -14.50 12.89
C GLN A 141 4.92 -14.23 11.40
N ASN A 142 5.68 -14.96 10.59
CA ASN A 142 5.46 -15.18 9.16
C ASN A 142 3.98 -14.93 8.83
N PHE A 143 3.64 -13.78 8.25
CA PHE A 143 2.32 -13.56 7.68
C PHE A 143 2.18 -14.61 6.59
N PRO A 144 1.45 -15.72 6.81
CA PRO A 144 1.21 -16.65 5.74
C PRO A 144 0.11 -15.97 4.94
N LEU A 145 0.49 -15.13 3.99
CA LEU A 145 -0.34 -14.86 2.84
C LEU A 145 -0.44 -16.18 2.06
N LYS A 146 -1.17 -17.13 2.64
CA LYS A 146 -1.71 -18.26 1.90
C LYS A 146 -2.82 -17.69 1.04
N ILE A 147 -2.41 -17.14 -0.09
CA ILE A 147 -3.24 -17.08 -1.27
C ILE A 147 -3.45 -18.56 -1.64
N GLN A 148 -4.59 -19.11 -1.23
CA GLN A 148 -5.15 -20.34 -1.79
C GLN A 148 -6.31 -19.95 -2.68
#